data_AF-A0A958W6P2-F1
#
_entry.id   AF-A0A958W6P2-F1
#
_cell.length_a   1.000
_cell.length_b   1.000
_cell.length_c   1.000
_cell.angle_alpha   90.00
_cell.angle_beta   90.00
_cell.angle_gamma   90.00
#
_symmetry.space_group_name_H-M   'P 1'
#
loop_
_entity.id
_entity.type
_entity.pdbx_description
1 polymer ?
#
loop_
_entity_poly.entity_id
_entity_poly.type
_entity_poly.pdbx_seq_one_letter_code
_entity_poly.pdbx_strand_id
1 'polypeptide(L)'
;MILKLIKAVWFLSLVGFMAIFMYIYASLPQQVVIQEGVEMVSLSRDTVFYITLGVVALINVLVFVFSKVYGNSNEPLSVWFFGQIILLNFFFCTVLGYFNVLNSGENFEFDNLGIVIYGSVILIIIWAIGWPVYSLSRKIINKQAV
;
A
#
# COMPACT_ATOMS: atom_id res chain seq x y z
N MET A 1 18.08 15.57 5.57
CA MET A 1 18.70 14.21 5.42
C MET A 1 17.64 13.12 5.45
N ILE A 2 16.66 13.22 6.35
CA ILE A 2 15.57 12.26 6.48
C ILE A 2 14.77 12.05 5.19
N LEU A 3 14.55 13.10 4.39
CA LEU A 3 13.85 12.98 3.10
C LEU A 3 14.62 12.13 2.07
N LYS A 4 15.96 12.13 2.10
CA LYS A 4 16.75 11.27 1.20
C LYS A 4 16.61 9.80 1.62
N LEU A 5 16.65 9.55 2.93
CA LEU A 5 16.46 8.21 3.48
C LEU A 5 15.07 7.66 3.16
N ILE A 6 14.00 8.44 3.37
CA ILE A 6 12.64 7.96 3.10
C ILE A 6 12.40 7.70 1.60
N LYS A 7 13.02 8.51 0.72
CA LYS A 7 13.02 8.25 -0.73
C LYS A 7 13.69 6.93 -1.08
N ALA A 8 14.82 6.61 -0.45
CA ALA A 8 15.48 5.32 -0.63
C ALA A 8 14.63 4.16 -0.12
N VAL A 9 14.03 4.29 1.06
CA VAL A 9 13.12 3.28 1.64
C VAL A 9 11.89 3.08 0.75
N TRP A 10 11.32 4.16 0.20
CA TRP A 10 10.23 4.07 -0.77
C TRP A 10 10.63 3.26 -2.00
N PHE A 11 11.77 3.58 -2.60
CA PHE A 11 12.25 2.84 -3.76
C PHE A 11 12.46 1.34 -3.43
N LEU A 12 13.08 1.04 -2.29
CA LEU A 12 13.27 -0.34 -1.82
C LEU A 12 11.94 -1.04 -1.55
N SER A 13 10.94 -0.36 -0.99
CA SER A 13 9.61 -0.93 -0.76
C SER A 13 8.91 -1.32 -2.07
N LEU A 14 9.08 -0.51 -3.12
CA LEU A 14 8.55 -0.82 -4.45
C LEU A 14 9.29 -2.01 -5.06
N VAL A 15 10.62 -2.05 -4.99
CA VAL A 15 11.41 -3.19 -5.49
C VAL A 15 11.05 -4.48 -4.75
N GLY A 16 10.92 -4.43 -3.43
CA GLY A 16 10.50 -5.56 -2.61
C GLY A 16 9.09 -6.03 -2.95
N PHE A 17 8.15 -5.10 -3.11
CA PHE A 17 6.81 -5.41 -3.61
C PHE A 17 6.87 -6.10 -4.97
N MET A 18 7.63 -5.56 -5.93
CA MET A 18 7.72 -6.14 -7.27
C MET A 18 8.29 -7.57 -7.24
N ALA A 19 9.30 -7.83 -6.40
CA ALA A 19 9.84 -9.18 -6.26
C ALA A 19 8.79 -10.17 -5.73
N ILE A 20 8.07 -9.79 -4.67
CA ILE A 20 6.99 -10.61 -4.09
C ILE A 20 5.84 -10.79 -5.09
N PHE A 21 5.45 -9.72 -5.77
CA PHE A 21 4.38 -9.74 -6.76
C PHE A 21 4.70 -10.68 -7.93
N MET A 22 5.92 -10.62 -8.46
CA MET A 22 6.34 -11.53 -9.55
C MET A 22 6.41 -12.98 -9.08
N TYR A 23 6.87 -13.22 -7.84
CA TYR A 23 6.87 -14.56 -7.24
C TYR A 23 5.45 -15.11 -7.10
N ILE A 24 4.52 -14.33 -6.53
CA ILE A 24 3.13 -14.73 -6.34
C ILE A 24 2.44 -14.93 -7.69
N TYR A 25 2.66 -14.03 -8.66
CA TYR A 25 2.11 -14.19 -10.00
C TYR A 25 2.53 -15.53 -10.63
N ALA A 26 3.79 -15.95 -10.44
CA ALA A 26 4.27 -17.23 -10.95
C ALA A 26 3.66 -18.45 -10.24
N SER A 27 3.26 -18.32 -8.97
CA SER A 27 2.63 -19.40 -8.19
C SER A 27 1.11 -19.50 -8.40
N LEU A 28 0.46 -18.44 -8.89
CA LEU A 28 -0.99 -18.43 -9.04
C LEU A 28 -1.48 -19.39 -10.15
N PRO A 29 -2.62 -20.08 -9.93
CA PRO A 29 -3.29 -20.88 -10.95
C PRO A 29 -3.89 -20.02 -12.07
N GLN A 30 -4.33 -20.65 -13.18
CA GLN A 30 -4.92 -19.91 -14.32
C GLN A 30 -6.17 -19.09 -13.94
N GLN A 31 -7.00 -19.65 -13.05
CA GLN A 31 -8.15 -18.95 -12.46
C GLN A 31 -7.86 -18.67 -11.00
N VAL A 32 -7.92 -17.39 -10.64
CA VAL A 32 -7.69 -16.90 -9.28
C VAL A 32 -9.04 -16.62 -8.64
N VAL A 33 -9.34 -17.30 -7.57
CA VAL A 33 -10.52 -17.10 -6.73
C VAL A 33 -10.34 -15.83 -5.93
N ILE A 34 -11.33 -14.93 -6.03
CA ILE A 34 -11.34 -13.65 -5.31
C ILE A 34 -12.32 -13.68 -4.15
N GLN A 35 -13.43 -14.39 -4.34
CA GLN A 35 -14.47 -14.53 -3.33
C GLN A 35 -14.99 -15.96 -3.30
N GLU A 36 -14.98 -16.52 -2.11
CA GLU A 36 -15.64 -17.79 -1.78
C GLU A 36 -17.01 -17.48 -1.16
N GLY A 37 -18.07 -18.14 -1.65
CA GLY A 37 -19.44 -17.86 -1.24
C GLY A 37 -20.48 -18.56 -2.11
N VAL A 38 -21.72 -18.08 -2.10
CA VAL A 38 -22.84 -18.66 -2.89
C VAL A 38 -22.58 -18.57 -4.39
N GLU A 39 -21.92 -17.51 -4.84
CA GLU A 39 -21.37 -17.39 -6.19
C GLU A 39 -19.86 -17.26 -6.10
N MET A 40 -19.16 -18.23 -6.69
CA MET A 40 -17.70 -18.23 -6.77
C MET A 40 -17.27 -17.22 -7.83
N VAL A 41 -16.59 -16.15 -7.41
CA VAL A 41 -16.05 -15.15 -8.32
C VAL A 41 -14.57 -15.43 -8.54
N SER A 42 -14.21 -15.78 -9.77
CA SER A 42 -12.83 -15.96 -10.21
C SER A 42 -12.48 -15.00 -11.34
N LEU A 43 -11.22 -14.56 -11.38
CA LEU A 43 -10.63 -13.84 -12.50
C LEU A 43 -9.49 -14.63 -13.10
N SER A 44 -9.15 -14.35 -14.36
CA SER A 44 -7.93 -14.90 -14.93
C SER A 44 -6.71 -14.34 -14.21
N ARG A 45 -5.66 -15.15 -14.08
CA ARG A 45 -4.38 -14.74 -13.50
C ARG A 45 -3.82 -13.48 -14.15
N ASP A 46 -3.91 -13.40 -15.48
CA ASP A 46 -3.42 -12.27 -16.25
C ASP A 46 -4.23 -11.00 -15.94
N THR A 47 -5.55 -11.13 -15.77
CA THR A 47 -6.40 -10.02 -15.34
C THR A 47 -5.98 -9.51 -13.95
N VAL A 48 -5.77 -10.39 -12.98
CA VAL A 48 -5.30 -10.02 -11.63
C VAL A 48 -3.94 -9.33 -11.71
N PHE A 49 -3.04 -9.85 -12.54
CA PHE A 49 -1.72 -9.25 -12.77
C PHE A 49 -1.82 -7.83 -13.30
N TYR A 50 -2.54 -7.60 -14.40
CA TYR A 50 -2.63 -6.28 -15.02
C TYR A 50 -3.37 -5.27 -14.15
N ILE A 51 -4.42 -5.68 -13.43
CA ILE A 51 -5.11 -4.80 -12.48
C ILE A 51 -4.15 -4.40 -11.35
N THR A 52 -3.47 -5.36 -10.74
CA THR A 52 -2.53 -5.09 -9.64
C THR A 52 -1.40 -4.19 -10.10
N LEU A 53 -0.79 -4.49 -11.25
CA LEU A 53 0.28 -3.69 -11.83
C LEU A 53 -0.20 -2.26 -12.11
N GLY A 54 -1.39 -2.09 -12.69
CA GLY A 54 -1.99 -0.79 -12.97
C GLY A 54 -2.21 0.04 -11.71
N VAL A 55 -2.78 -0.57 -10.66
CA VAL A 55 -3.03 0.10 -9.38
C VAL A 55 -1.72 0.53 -8.71
N VAL A 56 -0.73 -0.38 -8.62
CA VAL A 56 0.56 -0.07 -7.98
C VAL A 56 1.33 0.98 -8.78
N ALA A 57 1.32 0.89 -10.11
CA ALA A 57 1.96 1.87 -10.98
C ALA A 57 1.31 3.24 -10.79
N LEU A 58 -0.02 3.33 -10.80
CA LEU A 58 -0.75 4.58 -10.59
C LEU A 58 -0.36 5.21 -9.25
N ILE A 59 -0.39 4.44 -8.16
CA ILE A 59 -0.04 4.92 -6.82
C ILE A 59 1.41 5.40 -6.74
N ASN A 60 2.36 4.64 -7.28
CA ASN A 60 3.77 5.01 -7.22
C ASN A 60 4.11 6.17 -8.18
N VAL A 61 3.38 6.34 -9.29
CA VAL A 61 3.51 7.51 -10.16
C VAL A 61 3.11 8.80 -9.43
N LEU A 62 2.16 8.74 -8.48
CA LEU A 62 1.78 9.90 -7.67
C LEU A 62 2.97 10.51 -6.93
N VAL A 63 4.01 9.73 -6.59
CA VAL A 63 5.24 10.24 -5.98
C VAL A 63 5.95 11.25 -6.88
N PHE A 64 6.00 11.00 -8.18
CA PHE A 64 6.62 11.91 -9.14
C PHE A 64 5.75 13.15 -9.36
N VAL A 65 4.44 12.97 -9.48
CA VAL A 65 3.49 14.09 -9.60
C VAL A 65 3.59 14.98 -8.36
N PHE A 66 3.55 14.39 -7.17
CA PHE A 66 3.65 15.08 -5.90
C PHE A 66 4.97 15.85 -5.77
N SER A 67 6.09 15.19 -6.09
CA SER A 67 7.41 15.81 -6.06
C SER A 67 7.54 16.98 -7.05
N LYS A 68 6.86 16.92 -8.18
CA LYS A 68 6.84 18.00 -9.18
C LYS A 68 5.98 19.19 -8.74
N VAL A 69 4.83 18.93 -8.11
CA VAL A 69 3.89 19.98 -7.68
C VAL A 69 4.38 20.70 -6.42
N TYR A 70 4.83 19.96 -5.41
CA TYR A 70 5.18 20.52 -4.11
C TYR A 70 6.69 20.72 -3.94
N GLY A 71 7.52 20.13 -4.79
CA GLY A 71 8.97 20.23 -4.71
C GLY A 71 9.54 19.75 -3.36
N ASN A 72 10.78 20.14 -3.07
CA ASN A 72 11.37 19.97 -1.73
C ASN A 72 11.00 21.15 -0.80
N SER A 73 9.98 21.95 -1.14
CA SER A 73 9.65 23.19 -0.42
C SER A 73 9.07 22.94 0.99
N ASN A 74 8.43 21.79 1.19
CA ASN A 74 7.89 21.36 2.48
C ASN A 74 8.37 19.94 2.79
N GLU A 75 9.57 19.83 3.39
CA GLU A 75 10.18 18.54 3.73
C GLU A 75 9.25 17.66 4.59
N PRO A 76 8.60 18.16 5.66
CA PRO A 76 7.68 17.34 6.47
C PRO A 76 6.49 16.76 5.70
N LEU A 77 5.85 17.55 4.83
CA LEU A 77 4.74 17.09 4.00
C LEU A 77 5.21 15.99 3.03
N SER A 78 6.38 16.18 2.42
CA SER A 78 6.97 15.18 1.53
C SER A 78 7.29 13.89 2.27
N VAL A 79 7.88 13.96 3.48
CA VAL A 79 8.15 12.76 4.30
C VAL A 79 6.86 12.01 4.61
N TRP A 80 5.80 12.71 5.01
CA TRP A 80 4.49 12.10 5.26
C TRP A 80 3.94 11.37 4.02
N PHE A 81 3.97 12.02 2.86
CA PHE A 81 3.46 11.45 1.61
C PHE A 81 4.25 10.22 1.18
N PHE A 82 5.59 10.28 1.21
CA PHE A 82 6.43 9.11 0.91
C PHE A 82 6.17 7.96 1.89
N GLY A 83 5.98 8.27 3.19
CA GLY A 83 5.57 7.30 4.20
C GLY A 83 4.25 6.61 3.85
N GLN A 84 3.26 7.36 3.37
CA GLN A 84 1.97 6.80 2.95
C GLN A 84 2.12 5.78 1.81
N ILE A 85 2.94 6.09 0.81
CA ILE A 85 3.17 5.21 -0.34
C ILE A 85 3.94 3.95 0.07
N ILE A 86 4.92 4.08 0.99
CA ILE A 86 5.61 2.93 1.57
C ILE A 86 4.62 1.99 2.27
N LEU A 87 3.74 2.52 3.12
CA LEU A 87 2.73 1.71 3.82
C LEU A 87 1.80 1.00 2.85
N LEU A 88 1.39 1.66 1.77
CA LEU A 88 0.58 1.05 0.71
C LEU A 88 1.32 -0.09 0.01
N ASN A 89 2.59 0.09 -0.34
CA ASN A 89 3.40 -0.97 -0.97
C ASN A 89 3.47 -2.23 -0.07
N PHE A 90 3.69 -2.07 1.24
CA PHE A 90 3.68 -3.19 2.18
C PHE A 90 2.29 -3.83 2.32
N PHE A 91 1.23 -3.03 2.36
CA PHE A 91 -0.13 -3.55 2.41
C PHE A 91 -0.48 -4.36 1.16
N PHE A 92 -0.04 -3.94 -0.02
CA PHE A 92 -0.25 -4.74 -1.24
C PHE A 92 0.47 -6.09 -1.18
N CYS A 93 1.64 -6.18 -0.53
CA CYS A 93 2.25 -7.48 -0.26
C CYS A 93 1.35 -8.37 0.61
N THR A 94 0.72 -7.81 1.65
CA THR A 94 -0.21 -8.54 2.52
C THR A 94 -1.43 -9.05 1.75
N VAL A 95 -2.03 -8.19 0.92
CA VAL A 95 -3.20 -8.54 0.09
C VAL A 95 -2.85 -9.64 -0.92
N LEU A 96 -1.71 -9.52 -1.60
CA LEU A 96 -1.26 -10.55 -2.53
C LEU A 96 -0.92 -11.87 -1.81
N GLY A 97 -0.29 -11.79 -0.64
CA GLY A 97 -0.01 -12.94 0.20
C GLY A 97 -1.30 -13.69 0.56
N TYR A 98 -2.36 -12.95 0.93
CA TYR A 98 -3.68 -13.53 1.18
C TYR A 98 -4.23 -14.25 -0.06
N PHE A 99 -4.22 -13.61 -1.23
CA PHE A 99 -4.69 -14.27 -2.46
C PHE A 99 -3.87 -15.50 -2.83
N ASN A 100 -2.55 -15.48 -2.59
CA ASN A 100 -1.69 -16.62 -2.85
C ASN A 100 -2.05 -17.81 -1.96
N VAL A 101 -2.25 -17.57 -0.67
CA VAL A 101 -2.67 -18.59 0.32
C VAL A 101 -4.05 -19.13 -0.02
N LEU A 102 -5.00 -18.26 -0.37
CA LEU A 102 -6.35 -18.66 -0.76
C LEU A 102 -6.35 -19.57 -2.01
N ASN A 103 -5.39 -19.40 -2.91
CA ASN A 103 -5.32 -20.10 -4.19
C ASN A 103 -4.24 -21.19 -4.26
N SER A 104 -3.56 -21.51 -3.15
CA SER A 104 -2.47 -22.50 -3.13
C SER A 104 -2.97 -23.96 -3.17
N GLY A 105 -4.25 -24.20 -2.90
CA GLY A 105 -4.83 -25.54 -2.76
C GLY A 105 -4.48 -26.25 -1.44
N GLU A 106 -3.77 -25.57 -0.54
CA GLU A 106 -3.45 -26.08 0.81
C GLU A 106 -4.49 -25.59 1.83
N ASN A 107 -4.79 -26.42 2.84
CA ASN A 107 -5.69 -26.02 3.93
C ASN A 107 -4.94 -25.13 4.92
N PHE A 108 -5.14 -23.81 4.80
CA PHE A 108 -4.59 -22.83 5.74
C PHE A 108 -5.61 -22.42 6.80
N GLU A 109 -5.15 -22.21 8.03
CA GLU A 109 -5.96 -21.58 9.08
C GLU A 109 -5.93 -20.05 8.91
N PHE A 110 -7.11 -19.45 8.69
CA PHE A 110 -7.24 -18.02 8.39
C PHE A 110 -7.48 -17.14 9.64
N ASP A 111 -7.59 -17.73 10.83
CA ASP A 111 -8.00 -17.05 12.07
C ASP A 111 -7.17 -15.79 12.39
N ASN A 112 -5.87 -15.84 12.10
CA ASN A 112 -4.96 -14.72 12.37
C ASN A 112 -4.78 -13.75 11.19
N LEU A 113 -5.22 -14.11 9.97
CA LEU A 113 -5.05 -13.27 8.78
C LEU A 113 -5.91 -12.00 8.86
N GLY A 114 -7.08 -12.09 9.48
CA GLY A 114 -7.94 -10.92 9.73
C GLY A 114 -7.22 -9.83 10.50
N ILE A 115 -6.47 -10.17 11.55
CA ILE A 115 -5.73 -9.21 12.38
C ILE A 115 -4.69 -8.45 11.54
N VAL A 116 -3.97 -9.16 10.66
CA VAL A 116 -2.94 -8.55 9.80
C VAL A 116 -3.57 -7.60 8.78
N ILE A 117 -4.67 -8.01 8.15
CA ILE A 117 -5.38 -7.20 7.15
C ILE A 117 -6.02 -5.97 7.80
N TYR A 118 -6.81 -6.15 8.86
CA TYR A 118 -7.46 -5.02 9.53
C TYR A 118 -6.44 -4.08 10.19
N GLY A 119 -5.40 -4.63 10.82
CA GLY A 119 -4.34 -3.85 11.44
C GLY A 119 -3.58 -2.99 10.44
N SER A 120 -3.26 -3.54 9.26
CA SER A 120 -2.59 -2.78 8.20
C SER A 120 -3.47 -1.69 7.59
N VAL A 121 -4.77 -1.94 7.40
CA VAL A 121 -5.74 -0.91 6.98
C VAL A 121 -5.84 0.21 8.00
N ILE A 122 -5.93 -0.11 9.30
CA ILE A 122 -5.96 0.89 10.37
C ILE A 122 -4.69 1.74 10.36
N LEU A 123 -3.52 1.12 10.21
CA LEU A 123 -2.24 1.83 10.16
C LEU A 123 -2.18 2.81 8.98
N ILE A 124 -2.64 2.39 7.80
CA ILE A 124 -2.75 3.24 6.61
C ILE A 124 -3.64 4.45 6.88
N ILE A 125 -4.80 4.24 7.49
CA ILE A 125 -5.77 5.30 7.79
C ILE A 125 -5.18 6.28 8.80
N ILE A 126 -4.62 5.78 9.90
CA ILE A 126 -4.00 6.61 10.95
C ILE A 126 -2.87 7.47 10.35
N TRP A 127 -2.02 6.90 9.51
CA TRP A 127 -0.97 7.66 8.85
C TRP A 127 -1.55 8.72 7.89
N ALA A 128 -2.56 8.36 7.10
CA ALA A 128 -3.20 9.26 6.14
C ALA A 128 -3.82 10.50 6.81
N ILE A 129 -4.45 10.33 7.98
CA ILE A 129 -5.06 11.45 8.72
C ILE A 129 -4.03 12.25 9.54
N GLY A 130 -2.88 11.67 9.86
CA GLY A 130 -1.90 12.27 10.76
C GLY A 130 -1.43 13.67 10.34
N TRP A 131 -1.08 13.85 9.07
CA TRP A 131 -0.64 15.16 8.57
C TRP A 131 -1.76 16.21 8.50
N PRO A 132 -2.94 15.93 7.92
CA PRO A 132 -4.09 16.85 7.97
C PRO A 132 -4.42 17.30 9.40
N VAL A 133 -4.49 16.37 10.35
CA VAL A 133 -4.78 16.65 11.76
C VAL A 133 -3.70 17.54 12.38
N TYR A 134 -2.42 17.21 12.16
CA TYR A 134 -1.29 18.01 12.64
C TYR A 134 -1.28 19.44 12.07
N SER A 135 -1.56 19.58 10.78
CA SER A 135 -1.59 20.88 10.10
C SER A 135 -2.71 21.77 10.64
N LEU A 136 -3.90 21.19 10.88
CA LEU A 136 -5.05 21.91 11.44
C LEU A 136 -4.81 22.30 12.90
N SER A 137 -4.32 21.39 13.73
CA SER A 137 -4.08 21.67 15.16
C SER A 137 -3.06 22.80 15.36
N ARG A 138 -1.97 22.81 14.57
CA ARG A 138 -0.98 23.89 14.60
C ARG A 138 -1.58 25.25 14.23
N LYS A 139 -2.46 25.31 13.23
CA LYS A 139 -3.12 26.56 12.82
C LYS A 139 -4.03 27.11 13.91
N ILE A 140 -4.72 26.24 14.65
CA ILE A 140 -5.62 26.65 15.74
C ILE A 140 -4.84 27.18 16.92
N ILE A 141 -3.78 26.48 17.34
CA ILE A 141 -2.94 26.88 18.49
C ILE A 141 -2.24 28.22 18.21
N ASN A 142 -1.66 28.38 17.02
CA ASN A 142 -0.98 29.63 16.67
C ASN A 142 -1.92 30.84 16.56
N LYS A 143 -3.21 30.62 16.26
CA LYS A 143 -4.23 31.68 16.29
C LYS A 143 -4.61 32.11 17.72
N GLN A 144 -4.41 31.26 18.72
CA GLN A 144 -4.72 31.58 20.12
C GLN A 144 -3.55 32.27 20.84
N ALA A 145 -2.35 32.23 20.26
CA ALA A 145 -1.14 32.81 20.85
C ALA A 145 -0.83 34.24 20.35
N VAL A 146 -1.66 34.80 19.47
CA VAL A 146 -1.61 36.19 18.96
C VAL A 146 -2.85 36.92 19.48
#